data_AF-A0A6P1IG24-F1
#
_entry.id   AF-A0A6P1IG24-F1
#
_cell.length_a   1.000
_cell.length_b   1.000
_cell.length_c   1.000
_cell.angle_alpha   90.00
_cell.angle_beta   90.00
_cell.angle_gamma   90.00
#
_symmetry.space_group_name_H-M   'P 1'
#
loop_
_entity.id
_entity.type
_entity.pdbx_description
1 polymer ?
#
loop_
_entity_poly.entity_id
_entity_poly.type
_entity_poly.pdbx_seq_one_letter_code
_entity_poly.pdbx_strand_id
1 'polypeptide(L)'
;MAAEEDAKEARRRAESAAVTTSARYNPETVKNRIDSLQASQRADQRLLDGHERTLFVVRGVKQVEKTAPVEGAYRESVIARIEERADQISYWEGVRAEQIASGQATNYGPEDIAKGDQVQRRGQWYRVVRVNRKTVSIPSIVGGGWTDKVAYHELSGHIRAETQKEPAETFVDVEEARS
;
A
#
# COMPACT_ATOMS: atom_id res chain seq x y z
N MET A 1 -31.22 13.45 -33.43
CA MET A 1 -29.97 12.81 -33.91
C MET A 1 -28.75 13.49 -33.31
N ALA A 2 -28.39 14.73 -33.66
CA ALA A 2 -27.20 15.42 -33.09
C ALA A 2 -27.23 15.57 -31.55
N ALA A 3 -28.36 15.96 -30.96
CA ALA A 3 -28.48 16.11 -29.50
C ALA A 3 -28.32 14.79 -28.71
N GLU A 4 -28.62 13.64 -29.33
CA GLU A 4 -28.44 12.33 -28.69
C GLU A 4 -26.99 11.85 -28.76
N GLU A 5 -26.25 12.24 -29.80
CA GLU A 5 -24.82 11.97 -29.92
C GLU A 5 -24.01 12.85 -28.96
N ASP A 6 -24.33 14.14 -28.86
CA ASP A 6 -23.73 15.06 -27.89
C ASP A 6 -23.97 14.58 -26.45
N ALA A 7 -25.18 14.10 -26.13
CA ALA A 7 -25.49 13.54 -24.82
C ALA A 7 -24.70 12.25 -24.52
N LYS A 8 -24.50 11.38 -25.52
CA LYS A 8 -23.67 10.16 -25.37
C LYS A 8 -22.19 10.48 -25.21
N GLU A 9 -21.68 11.52 -25.88
CA GLU A 9 -20.29 11.93 -25.75
C GLU A 9 -20.03 12.65 -24.41
N ALA A 10 -20.96 13.50 -23.97
CA ALA A 10 -20.92 14.10 -22.64
C ALA A 10 -20.94 13.05 -21.52
N ARG A 11 -21.78 12.02 -21.64
CA ARG A 11 -21.78 10.88 -20.70
C ARG A 11 -20.45 10.12 -20.70
N ARG A 12 -19.90 9.79 -21.87
CA ARG A 12 -18.60 9.11 -21.98
C ARG A 12 -17.46 9.93 -21.37
N ARG A 13 -17.44 11.25 -21.55
CA ARG A 13 -16.45 12.13 -20.90
C ARG A 13 -16.64 12.18 -19.39
N ALA A 14 -17.88 12.27 -18.91
CA ALA A 14 -18.19 12.26 -17.48
C ALA A 14 -17.80 10.92 -16.82
N GLU A 15 -18.11 9.80 -17.46
CA GLU A 15 -17.70 8.45 -17.02
C GLU A 15 -16.17 8.31 -16.99
N SER A 16 -15.47 8.79 -18.02
CA SER A 16 -13.99 8.77 -18.06
C SER A 16 -13.37 9.62 -16.96
N ALA A 17 -13.93 10.81 -16.69
CA ALA A 17 -13.50 11.67 -15.60
C ALA A 17 -13.80 11.05 -14.22
N ALA A 18 -14.94 10.39 -14.06
CA ALA A 18 -15.31 9.67 -12.85
C ALA A 18 -14.38 8.49 -12.59
N VAL A 19 -14.03 7.71 -13.62
CA VAL A 19 -13.06 6.59 -13.52
C VAL A 19 -11.67 7.10 -13.16
N THR A 20 -11.23 8.21 -13.76
CA THR A 20 -9.93 8.82 -13.44
C THR A 20 -9.90 9.29 -11.98
N THR A 21 -11.00 9.88 -11.51
CA THR A 21 -11.14 10.33 -10.12
C THR A 21 -11.17 9.14 -9.17
N SER A 22 -11.98 8.12 -9.43
CA SER A 22 -12.08 6.93 -8.57
C SER A 22 -10.75 6.16 -8.49
N ALA A 23 -10.03 6.02 -9.61
CA ALA A 23 -8.70 5.41 -9.61
C ALA A 23 -7.68 6.22 -8.80
N ARG A 24 -7.78 7.56 -8.83
CA ARG A 24 -6.93 8.46 -8.06
C ARG A 24 -7.16 8.34 -6.55
N TYR A 25 -8.41 8.16 -6.15
CA TYR A 25 -8.83 8.01 -4.75
C TYR A 25 -8.95 6.55 -4.31
N ASN A 26 -8.50 5.56 -5.09
CA ASN A 26 -8.41 4.18 -4.62
C ASN A 26 -7.49 4.12 -3.38
N PRO A 27 -7.90 3.47 -2.27
CA PRO A 27 -7.10 3.41 -1.04
C PRO A 27 -5.65 2.92 -1.20
N GLU A 28 -5.43 1.90 -2.03
CA GLU A 28 -4.08 1.40 -2.33
C GLU A 28 -3.26 2.48 -3.06
N THR A 29 -3.86 3.13 -4.06
CA THR A 29 -3.23 4.23 -4.82
C THR A 29 -2.88 5.40 -3.92
N VAL A 30 -3.80 5.80 -3.02
CA VAL A 30 -3.57 6.88 -2.06
C VAL A 30 -2.39 6.54 -1.15
N LYS A 31 -2.32 5.30 -0.62
CA LYS A 31 -1.18 4.90 0.22
C LYS A 31 0.14 4.93 -0.54
N ASN A 32 0.17 4.33 -1.72
CA ASN A 32 1.38 4.28 -2.55
C ASN A 32 1.84 5.68 -2.95
N ARG A 33 0.90 6.62 -3.17
CA ARG A 33 1.20 8.03 -3.40
C ARG A 33 1.83 8.68 -2.17
N ILE A 34 1.26 8.52 -0.98
CA ILE A 34 1.84 9.04 0.27
C ILE A 34 3.26 8.52 0.45
N ASP A 35 3.47 7.21 0.30
CA ASP A 35 4.79 6.59 0.46
C ASP A 35 5.81 7.13 -0.56
N SER A 36 5.37 7.37 -1.80
CA SER A 36 6.21 7.97 -2.86
C SER A 36 6.57 9.43 -2.58
N LEU A 37 5.61 10.21 -2.08
CA LEU A 37 5.83 11.60 -1.68
C LEU A 37 6.80 11.68 -0.49
N GLN A 38 6.57 10.89 0.56
CA GLN A 38 7.47 10.82 1.71
C GLN A 38 8.88 10.32 1.34
N ALA A 39 9.00 9.40 0.38
CA ALA A 39 10.30 8.96 -0.14
C ALA A 39 11.03 10.08 -0.88
N SER A 40 10.31 10.83 -1.72
CA SER A 40 10.85 11.98 -2.44
C SER A 40 11.26 13.11 -1.48
N GLN A 41 10.46 13.37 -0.44
CA GLN A 41 10.80 14.36 0.60
C GLN A 41 12.09 14.00 1.33
N ARG A 42 12.27 12.73 1.71
CA ARG A 42 13.53 12.26 2.30
C ARG A 42 14.72 12.37 1.35
N ALA A 43 14.50 12.20 0.03
CA ALA A 43 15.56 12.39 -0.94
C ALA A 43 16.01 13.86 -1.03
N ASP A 44 15.05 14.79 -1.00
CA ASP A 44 15.31 16.23 -1.03
C ASP A 44 15.97 16.72 0.24
N GLN A 45 15.54 16.20 1.39
CA GLN A 45 16.19 16.51 2.67
C GLN A 45 17.66 16.07 2.67
N ARG A 46 17.96 14.84 2.19
CA ARG A 46 19.35 14.38 2.02
C ARG A 46 20.17 15.20 1.02
N LEU A 47 19.51 15.88 0.09
CA LEU A 47 20.17 16.78 -0.84
C LEU A 47 20.53 18.09 -0.14
N LEU A 48 19.61 18.65 0.66
CA LEU A 48 19.83 19.86 1.46
C LEU A 48 20.91 19.71 2.53
N ASP A 49 20.96 18.55 3.18
CA ASP A 49 21.86 18.30 4.30
C ASP A 49 23.22 17.79 3.86
N GLY A 50 23.34 17.37 2.59
CA GLY A 50 24.43 16.52 2.14
C GLY A 50 24.30 15.10 2.71
N HIS A 51 25.05 14.17 2.14
CA HIS A 51 25.06 12.80 2.66
C HIS A 51 26.35 12.06 2.28
N GLU A 52 26.67 11.04 3.06
CA GLU A 52 27.77 10.13 2.77
C GLU A 52 27.25 8.74 2.38
N ARG A 53 27.85 8.14 1.34
CA ARG A 53 27.56 6.78 0.86
C ARG A 53 28.79 5.90 1.03
N THR A 54 28.66 4.77 1.72
CA THR A 54 29.70 3.73 1.69
C THR A 54 29.65 3.01 0.35
N LEU A 55 30.75 3.02 -0.40
CA LEU A 55 30.84 2.34 -1.70
C LEU A 55 31.21 0.87 -1.51
N PHE A 56 32.27 0.60 -0.77
CA PHE A 56 32.73 -0.73 -0.45
C PHE A 56 33.61 -0.73 0.81
N VAL A 57 33.86 -1.91 1.34
CA VAL A 57 34.70 -2.11 2.53
C VAL A 57 35.89 -2.98 2.11
N VAL A 58 37.10 -2.47 2.29
CA VAL A 58 38.35 -3.22 2.03
C VAL A 58 39.12 -3.31 3.34
N ARG A 59 39.40 -4.54 3.79
CA ARG A 59 40.15 -4.81 5.04
C ARG A 59 39.59 -4.07 6.27
N GLY A 60 38.27 -4.01 6.37
CA GLY A 60 37.57 -3.30 7.46
C GLY A 60 37.51 -1.78 7.31
N VAL A 61 38.17 -1.20 6.31
CA VAL A 61 38.13 0.25 6.03
C VAL A 61 36.99 0.54 5.04
N LYS A 62 36.09 1.44 5.45
CA LYS A 62 34.98 1.91 4.62
C LYS A 62 35.49 2.98 3.66
N GLN A 63 35.33 2.75 2.36
CA GLN A 63 35.49 3.80 1.37
C GLN A 63 34.16 4.53 1.21
N VAL A 64 34.18 5.84 1.47
CA VAL A 64 32.98 6.68 1.50
C VAL A 64 33.05 7.75 0.42
N GLU A 65 31.93 7.96 -0.25
CA GLU A 65 31.69 9.10 -1.13
C GLU A 65 30.90 10.15 -0.36
N LYS A 66 31.35 11.40 -0.40
CA LYS A 66 30.70 12.51 0.28
C LYS A 66 30.03 13.42 -0.75
N THR A 67 28.73 13.63 -0.57
CA THR A 67 27.96 14.61 -1.32
C THR A 67 27.75 15.84 -0.44
N ALA A 68 28.26 16.99 -0.86
CA ALA A 68 28.09 18.24 -0.14
C ALA A 68 26.62 18.69 -0.15
N PRO A 69 26.18 19.45 0.88
CA PRO A 69 24.90 20.16 0.86
C PRO A 69 24.73 21.00 -0.40
N VAL A 70 23.51 21.08 -0.93
CA VAL A 70 23.21 22.04 -2.00
C VAL A 70 23.13 23.48 -1.45
N GLU A 71 23.65 24.41 -2.25
CA GLU A 71 23.80 25.82 -1.92
C GLU A 71 23.15 26.74 -2.99
N GLY A 72 23.04 28.03 -2.66
CA GLY A 72 22.55 29.06 -3.58
C GLY A 72 21.11 28.86 -4.05
N ALA A 73 20.79 29.38 -5.24
CA ALA A 73 19.43 29.34 -5.80
C ALA A 73 18.86 27.91 -5.94
N TYR A 74 19.72 26.91 -6.13
CA TYR A 74 19.25 25.52 -6.18
C TYR A 74 18.74 25.04 -4.82
N ARG A 75 19.40 25.44 -3.72
CA ARG A 75 18.94 25.16 -2.35
C ARG A 75 17.53 25.70 -2.11
N GLU A 76 17.29 26.95 -2.50
CA GLU A 76 15.97 27.59 -2.36
C GLU A 76 14.88 26.84 -3.12
N SER A 77 15.18 26.39 -4.36
CA SER A 77 14.25 25.57 -5.14
C SER A 77 13.92 24.22 -4.48
N VAL A 78 14.90 23.60 -3.80
CA VAL A 78 14.71 22.34 -3.10
C VAL A 78 13.87 22.55 -1.84
N ILE A 79 14.08 23.65 -1.11
CA ILE A 79 13.25 24.02 0.05
C ILE A 79 11.79 24.22 -0.39
N ALA A 80 11.55 25.03 -1.42
CA ALA A 80 10.19 25.25 -1.94
C ALA A 80 9.50 23.93 -2.35
N ARG A 81 10.25 23.01 -2.98
CA ARG A 81 9.74 21.68 -3.34
C ARG A 81 9.42 20.81 -2.11
N ILE A 82 10.17 20.94 -1.02
CA ILE A 82 9.89 20.23 0.23
C ILE A 82 8.60 20.76 0.87
N GLU A 83 8.40 22.08 0.89
CA GLU A 83 7.20 22.73 1.42
C GLU A 83 5.96 22.30 0.62
N GLU A 84 6.00 22.43 -0.71
CA GLU A 84 4.91 21.96 -1.57
C GLU A 84 4.60 20.47 -1.33
N ARG A 85 5.64 19.65 -1.16
CA ARG A 85 5.44 18.22 -0.92
C ARG A 85 4.87 17.95 0.47
N ALA A 86 5.20 18.75 1.48
CA ALA A 86 4.61 18.63 2.81
C ALA A 86 3.10 18.88 2.75
N ASP A 87 2.66 19.89 1.99
CA ASP A 87 1.24 20.18 1.77
C ASP A 87 0.54 19.03 1.05
N GLN A 88 1.17 18.47 0.01
CA GLN A 88 0.62 17.30 -0.69
C GLN A 88 0.51 16.08 0.23
N ILE A 89 1.54 15.80 1.04
CA ILE A 89 1.51 14.71 2.02
C ILE A 89 0.35 14.92 2.99
N SER A 90 0.23 16.11 3.58
CA SER A 90 -0.84 16.47 4.52
C SER A 90 -2.23 16.25 3.90
N TYR A 91 -2.45 16.73 2.67
CA TYR A 91 -3.71 16.52 1.94
C TYR A 91 -4.04 15.03 1.77
N TRP A 92 -3.10 14.23 1.27
CA TRP A 92 -3.35 12.81 1.02
C TRP A 92 -3.46 11.98 2.30
N GLU A 93 -2.75 12.35 3.36
CA GLU A 93 -2.92 11.76 4.69
C GLU A 93 -4.31 12.02 5.25
N GLY A 94 -4.85 13.24 5.06
CA GLY A 94 -6.25 13.55 5.38
C GLY A 94 -7.24 12.65 4.63
N VAL A 95 -7.08 12.52 3.30
CA VAL A 95 -7.87 11.60 2.49
C VAL A 95 -7.77 10.16 2.99
N ARG A 96 -6.57 9.69 3.35
CA ARG A 96 -6.39 8.32 3.87
C ARG A 96 -7.08 8.14 5.22
N ALA A 97 -7.02 9.14 6.10
CA ALA A 97 -7.72 9.10 7.38
C ALA A 97 -9.24 9.01 7.19
N GLU A 98 -9.81 9.77 6.26
CA GLU A 98 -11.23 9.67 5.88
C GLU A 98 -11.60 8.30 5.33
N GLN A 99 -10.75 7.70 4.50
CA GLN A 99 -10.97 6.34 3.98
C GLN A 99 -10.96 5.29 5.08
N ILE A 100 -10.09 5.43 6.08
CA ILE A 100 -10.07 4.54 7.25
C ILE A 100 -11.32 4.76 8.09
N ALA A 101 -11.68 6.02 8.37
CA ALA A 101 -12.86 6.36 9.19
C ALA A 101 -14.17 5.90 8.55
N SER A 102 -14.28 5.96 7.22
CA SER A 102 -15.44 5.47 6.47
C SER A 102 -15.43 3.96 6.22
N GLY A 103 -14.38 3.24 6.61
CA GLY A 103 -14.23 1.80 6.38
C GLY A 103 -13.90 1.41 4.94
N GLN A 104 -13.62 2.37 4.06
CA GLN A 104 -13.16 2.12 2.69
C GLN A 104 -11.73 1.56 2.63
N ALA A 105 -10.90 1.90 3.62
CA ALA A 105 -9.54 1.43 3.75
C ALA A 105 -9.35 0.72 5.10
N THR A 106 -8.57 -0.34 5.09
CA THR A 106 -8.12 -1.00 6.32
C THR A 106 -6.90 -0.26 6.91
N ASN A 107 -6.69 -0.43 8.21
CA ASN A 107 -5.53 0.08 8.94
C ASN A 107 -4.80 -1.04 9.67
N TYR A 108 -4.60 -2.18 8.98
CA TYR A 108 -3.90 -3.31 9.60
C TYR A 108 -2.43 -2.99 9.86
N GLY A 109 -1.94 -3.44 11.00
CA GLY A 109 -0.54 -3.42 11.40
C GLY A 109 -0.01 -4.79 11.83
N PRO A 110 1.29 -4.88 12.14
CA PRO A 110 1.90 -6.09 12.70
C PRO A 110 1.30 -6.52 14.06
N GLU A 111 0.62 -5.63 14.75
CA GLU A 111 -0.13 -5.87 15.99
C GLU A 111 -1.49 -6.54 15.77
N ASP A 112 -2.10 -6.36 14.59
CA ASP A 112 -3.44 -6.90 14.30
C ASP A 112 -3.39 -8.32 13.76
N ILE A 113 -2.30 -8.66 13.06
CA ILE A 113 -2.16 -9.90 12.30
C ILE A 113 -1.04 -10.75 12.91
N ALA A 114 -1.37 -12.00 13.23
CA ALA A 114 -0.45 -12.99 13.75
C ALA A 114 -0.06 -14.03 12.69
N LYS A 115 1.03 -14.76 12.94
CA LYS A 115 1.40 -15.92 12.15
C LYS A 115 0.30 -16.99 12.26
N GLY A 116 -0.14 -17.51 11.13
CA GLY A 116 -1.17 -18.54 11.05
C GLY A 116 -2.57 -18.00 10.74
N ASP A 117 -2.80 -16.69 10.87
CA ASP A 117 -4.04 -16.03 10.47
C ASP A 117 -4.27 -16.15 8.96
N GLN A 118 -5.52 -15.94 8.53
CA GLN A 118 -5.85 -15.78 7.12
C GLN A 118 -6.05 -14.30 6.79
N VAL A 119 -5.45 -13.87 5.68
CA VAL A 119 -5.56 -12.51 5.16
C VAL A 119 -6.11 -12.56 3.74
N GLN A 120 -7.00 -11.63 3.41
CA GLN A 120 -7.57 -11.53 2.08
C GLN A 120 -6.81 -10.50 1.25
N ARG A 121 -6.41 -10.90 0.04
CA ARG A 121 -5.83 -10.03 -0.97
C ARG A 121 -6.50 -10.29 -2.31
N ARG A 122 -7.04 -9.23 -2.94
CA ARG A 122 -7.70 -9.30 -4.26
C ARG A 122 -8.73 -10.44 -4.36
N GLY A 123 -9.51 -10.63 -3.30
CA GLY A 123 -10.57 -11.65 -3.22
C GLY A 123 -10.11 -13.06 -2.85
N GLN A 124 -8.79 -13.32 -2.73
CA GLN A 124 -8.26 -14.62 -2.33
C GLN A 124 -7.72 -14.60 -0.91
N TRP A 125 -7.93 -15.70 -0.18
CA TRP A 125 -7.48 -15.86 1.20
C TRP A 125 -6.16 -16.61 1.25
N TYR A 126 -5.22 -16.10 2.04
CA TYR A 126 -3.88 -16.66 2.20
C TYR A 126 -3.54 -16.79 3.68
N ARG A 127 -2.89 -17.90 4.04
CA ARG A 127 -2.39 -18.10 5.40
C ARG A 127 -1.09 -17.35 5.62
N VAL A 128 -0.99 -16.59 6.70
CA VAL A 128 0.22 -15.83 7.06
C VAL A 128 1.32 -16.78 7.54
N VAL A 129 2.45 -16.76 6.84
CA VAL A 129 3.65 -17.56 7.18
C VAL A 129 4.57 -16.78 8.13
N ARG A 130 4.65 -15.46 7.94
CA ARG A 130 5.48 -14.57 8.75
C ARG A 130 4.93 -13.16 8.77
N VAL A 131 5.04 -12.49 9.92
CA VAL A 131 4.67 -11.09 10.10
C VAL A 131 5.95 -10.25 10.10
N ASN A 132 6.00 -9.19 9.30
CA ASN A 132 7.07 -8.20 9.31
C ASN A 132 6.49 -6.82 9.62
N ARG A 133 7.36 -5.85 9.94
CA ARG A 133 6.93 -4.50 10.35
C ARG A 133 6.06 -3.76 9.32
N LYS A 134 6.25 -4.00 8.01
CA LYS A 134 5.51 -3.32 6.93
C LYS A 134 4.74 -4.25 6.01
N THR A 135 4.97 -5.56 6.14
CA THR A 135 4.45 -6.57 5.21
C THR A 135 4.16 -7.85 5.95
N VAL A 136 3.25 -8.64 5.43
CA VAL A 136 3.07 -10.05 5.79
C VAL A 136 3.65 -10.92 4.69
N SER A 137 4.18 -12.08 5.05
CA SER A 137 4.62 -13.09 4.10
C SER A 137 3.57 -14.18 4.00
N ILE A 138 3.15 -14.47 2.77
CA ILE A 138 2.18 -15.50 2.42
C ILE A 138 2.84 -16.54 1.49
N PRO A 139 2.25 -17.73 1.31
CA PRO A 139 2.70 -18.67 0.28
C PRO A 139 2.66 -18.02 -1.10
N SER A 140 3.44 -18.58 -2.03
CA SER A 140 3.48 -18.10 -3.42
C SER A 140 2.08 -17.97 -4.00
N ILE A 141 1.74 -16.77 -4.46
CA ILE A 141 0.48 -16.42 -5.12
C ILE A 141 0.35 -17.19 -6.45
N VAL A 142 1.49 -17.46 -7.11
CA VAL A 142 1.56 -18.18 -8.40
C VAL A 142 1.88 -19.67 -8.25
N GLY A 143 1.94 -20.17 -7.01
CA GLY A 143 2.40 -21.53 -6.69
C GLY A 143 3.93 -21.64 -6.60
N GLY A 144 4.41 -22.69 -5.93
CA GLY A 144 5.84 -22.93 -5.70
C GLY A 144 6.24 -22.91 -4.22
N GLY A 145 7.54 -23.12 -3.95
CA GLY A 145 8.10 -23.27 -2.59
C GLY A 145 8.60 -21.98 -1.93
N TRP A 146 8.39 -20.81 -2.54
CA TRP A 146 8.78 -19.51 -1.97
C TRP A 146 7.58 -18.78 -1.35
N THR A 147 7.88 -17.66 -0.69
CA THR A 147 6.87 -16.79 -0.05
C THR A 147 6.83 -15.42 -0.72
N ASP A 148 5.63 -14.89 -0.90
CA ASP A 148 5.39 -13.54 -1.37
C ASP A 148 5.21 -12.58 -0.20
N LYS A 149 5.60 -11.31 -0.39
CA LYS A 149 5.41 -10.25 0.60
C LYS A 149 4.29 -9.33 0.16
N VAL A 150 3.32 -9.13 1.05
CA VAL A 150 2.16 -8.27 0.83
C VAL A 150 2.16 -7.15 1.86
N ALA A 151 2.00 -5.91 1.42
CA ALA A 151 1.89 -4.77 2.33
C ALA A 151 0.52 -4.76 3.02
N TYR A 152 0.46 -4.30 4.27
CA TYR A 152 -0.78 -4.33 5.04
C TYR A 152 -1.94 -3.57 4.39
N HIS A 153 -1.65 -2.47 3.69
CA HIS A 153 -2.67 -1.68 3.00
C HIS A 153 -3.25 -2.32 1.74
N GLU A 154 -2.66 -3.41 1.24
CA GLU A 154 -3.24 -4.22 0.14
C GLU A 154 -4.21 -5.30 0.66
N LEU A 155 -4.38 -5.41 1.98
CA LEU A 155 -5.24 -6.42 2.59
C LEU A 155 -6.65 -5.88 2.76
N SER A 156 -7.63 -6.65 2.28
CA SER A 156 -9.05 -6.32 2.34
C SER A 156 -9.81 -7.03 3.45
N GLY A 157 -9.20 -8.04 4.08
CA GLY A 157 -9.83 -8.83 5.14
C GLY A 157 -8.85 -9.63 5.98
N HIS A 158 -9.27 -9.99 7.18
CA HIS A 158 -8.47 -10.72 8.17
C HIS A 158 -9.36 -11.65 9.01
N ILE A 159 -8.89 -12.88 9.22
CA ILE A 159 -9.50 -13.89 10.08
C ILE A 159 -8.41 -14.47 10.98
N ARG A 160 -8.62 -14.39 12.30
CA ARG A 160 -7.69 -14.96 13.28
C ARG A 160 -7.65 -16.48 13.19
N ALA A 161 -6.47 -17.05 13.41
CA ALA A 161 -6.28 -18.50 13.43
C ALA A 161 -7.15 -19.21 14.49
N GLU A 162 -7.39 -18.55 15.63
CA GLU A 162 -8.22 -19.08 16.72
C GLU A 162 -9.69 -19.24 16.31
N THR A 163 -10.21 -18.30 15.51
CA THR A 163 -11.58 -18.34 14.99
C THR A 163 -11.78 -19.44 13.94
N GLN A 164 -10.72 -20.03 13.39
CA GLN A 164 -10.83 -21.16 12.46
C GLN A 164 -10.97 -22.51 13.16
N LYS A 165 -10.84 -22.56 14.49
CA LYS A 165 -10.95 -23.82 15.25
C LYS A 165 -12.41 -24.24 15.51
N GLU A 166 -13.39 -23.36 15.29
CA GLU A 166 -14.83 -23.64 15.28
C GLU A 166 -15.47 -22.81 14.14
N PRO A 167 -16.30 -23.36 13.24
CA PRO A 167 -17.15 -24.55 13.41
C PRO A 167 -16.85 -25.64 12.36
N ALA A 168 -16.39 -26.80 12.82
CA ALA A 168 -16.43 -28.03 12.04
C ALA A 168 -17.41 -29.02 12.68
N GLU A 169 -18.63 -28.58 13.01
CA GLU A 169 -19.71 -29.48 13.41
C GLU A 169 -21.07 -28.82 13.14
N THR A 170 -21.61 -29.09 11.96
CA THR A 170 -23.03 -29.40 11.70
C THR A 170 -23.15 -29.75 10.21
N PHE A 171 -22.58 -30.89 9.83
CA PHE A 171 -23.07 -31.58 8.64
C PHE A 171 -24.31 -32.37 9.09
N VAL A 172 -25.46 -31.95 8.57
CA VAL A 172 -26.73 -32.64 8.79
C VAL A 172 -26.66 -33.95 8.02
N ASP A 173 -26.68 -35.09 8.73
CA ASP A 173 -26.94 -36.40 8.14
C ASP A 173 -28.35 -36.39 7.53
N VAL A 174 -28.41 -36.23 6.22
CA VAL A 174 -29.54 -36.67 5.41
C VAL A 174 -28.98 -37.75 4.50
N GLU A 175 -29.44 -38.99 4.72
CA GLU A 175 -29.91 -39.92 3.69
C GLU A 175 -29.71 -41.39 4.11
N GLU A 176 -30.73 -41.97 4.75
CA GLU A 176 -31.03 -43.39 4.55
C GLU A 176 -32.53 -43.56 4.34
N ALA A 177 -32.95 -43.36 3.09
CA ALA A 177 -34.22 -43.83 2.57
C ALA A 177 -33.97 -44.39 1.16
N ARG A 178 -33.65 -45.69 1.10
CA ARG A 178 -33.92 -46.64 -0.01
C ARG A 178 -33.15 -47.94 0.25
N SER A 179 -33.79 -48.94 0.85
CA SER A 179 -34.51 -50.01 0.15
C SER A 179 -34.96 -51.10 1.13
#